data_AF-A0A9D4JZE5-F1
#
_entry.id   AF-A0A9D4JZE5-F1
#
_cell.length_a   1.000
_cell.length_b   1.000
_cell.length_c   1.000
_cell.angle_alpha   90.00
_cell.angle_beta   90.00
_cell.angle_gamma   90.00
#
_symmetry.space_group_name_H-M   'P 1'
#
loop_
_entity.id
_entity.type
_entity.pdbx_description
1 polymer ?
#
loop_
_entity_poly.entity_id
_entity_poly.type
_entity_poly.pdbx_seq_one_letter_code
_entity_poly.pdbx_strand_id
1 'polypeptide(L)' 'MGEHHGHQGKGYVCMDKNAEALHSSFGDLNGALFYNVEGRCGTLTCPPYIEGAELACVVCSNTT' A
#
# COMPACT_ATOMS: atom_id res chain seq x y z
N MET A 1 -0.38 -2.65 -4.44
CA MET A 1 -1.27 -3.32 -3.49
C MET A 1 -0.51 -4.53 -2.98
N GLY A 2 -0.54 -4.77 -1.66
CA GLY A 2 0.16 -5.89 -1.03
C GLY A 2 -0.49 -7.26 -1.30
N GLU A 3 0.22 -8.32 -0.92
CA GLU A 3 -0.29 -9.69 -0.87
C GLU A 3 -0.70 -10.04 0.56
N HIS A 4 -1.82 -10.75 0.71
CA HIS A 4 -2.30 -11.30 1.98
C HIS A 4 -2.59 -12.79 1.75
N HIS A 5 -2.47 -13.67 2.76
CA HIS A 5 -2.66 -15.13 2.61
C HIS A 5 -3.94 -15.48 1.83
N GLY A 6 -3.78 -15.94 0.58
CA GLY A 6 -4.89 -16.28 -0.34
C GLY A 6 -5.25 -15.20 -1.36
N HIS A 7 -4.65 -14.02 -1.29
CA HIS A 7 -4.90 -12.84 -2.12
C HIS A 7 -3.61 -12.32 -2.74
N GLN A 8 -3.34 -12.77 -3.97
CA GLN A 8 -2.22 -12.32 -4.79
C GLN A 8 -2.49 -10.89 -5.28
N GLY A 9 -1.62 -9.95 -4.94
CA GLY A 9 -1.71 -8.56 -5.39
C GLY A 9 -1.55 -8.49 -6.91
N LYS A 10 -2.61 -8.15 -7.64
CA LYS A 10 -2.58 -8.11 -9.12
C LYS A 10 -2.01 -6.81 -9.71
N GLY A 11 -1.78 -5.79 -8.88
CA GLY A 11 -1.26 -4.50 -9.34
C GLY A 11 -0.98 -3.50 -8.23
N TYR A 12 -0.38 -2.37 -8.60
CA TYR A 12 -0.14 -1.25 -7.71
C TYR A 12 -0.84 -0.02 -8.30
N VAL A 13 -1.68 0.61 -7.50
CA VAL A 13 -2.29 1.91 -7.82
C VAL A 13 -1.83 2.88 -6.76
N CYS A 14 -1.53 4.11 -7.17
CA CYS A 14 -1.22 5.17 -6.22
C CYS A 14 -2.52 5.70 -5.62
N MET A 15 -2.53 5.84 -4.30
CA MET A 15 -3.63 6.42 -3.53
C MET A 15 -3.27 7.84 -3.10
N ASP A 16 -4.30 8.57 -2.65
CA ASP A 16 -4.09 9.85 -1.99
C ASP A 16 -3.20 9.67 -0.76
N LYS A 17 -2.33 10.64 -0.49
CA LYS A 17 -1.42 10.62 0.65
C LYS A 17 -2.18 10.62 1.99
N ASN A 18 -3.37 11.19 2.00
CA ASN A 18 -4.26 11.31 3.15
C ASN A 18 -5.51 10.44 2.95
N ALA A 19 -5.33 9.20 2.49
CA ALA A 19 -6.43 8.25 2.35
C ALA A 19 -7.13 8.04 3.71
N GLU A 20 -8.43 8.34 3.74
CA GLU A 20 -9.27 8.15 4.92
C GLU A 20 -10.20 6.95 4.73
N ALA A 21 -10.34 6.13 5.76
CA ALA A 21 -11.35 5.08 5.77
C ALA A 21 -12.74 5.69 6.00
N LEU A 22 -13.69 5.41 5.11
CA LEU A 22 -15.08 5.81 5.30
C LEU A 22 -15.68 5.05 6.49
N HIS A 23 -15.97 5.78 7.57
CA HIS A 23 -16.40 5.24 8.87
C HIS A 23 -17.73 4.44 8.82
N SER A 24 -18.51 4.56 7.75
CA SER A 24 -19.76 3.80 7.58
C SER A 24 -19.61 2.53 6.71
N SER A 25 -18.40 2.23 6.24
CA SER A 25 -18.12 1.14 5.30
C SER A 25 -17.19 0.08 5.91
N PHE A 26 -17.37 -0.23 7.19
CA PHE A 26 -16.68 -1.35 7.86
C PHE A 26 -17.34 -2.72 7.60
N GLY A 27 -18.35 -2.77 6.73
CA GLY A 27 -18.92 -4.04 6.29
C GLY A 27 -17.89 -4.83 5.48
N ASP A 28 -17.49 -5.99 5.98
CA ASP A 28 -16.67 -6.94 5.22
C ASP A 28 -17.53 -7.61 4.14
N LEU A 29 -17.71 -6.89 3.04
CA LEU A 29 -18.49 -7.33 1.89
C LEU A 29 -17.65 -8.13 0.89
N ASN A 30 -16.36 -8.40 1.20
CA ASN A 30 -15.41 -9.06 0.29
C ASN A 30 -15.49 -8.52 -1.15
N GLY A 31 -15.66 -7.19 -1.28
CA GLY A 31 -15.77 -6.49 -2.55
C GLY A 31 -14.39 -6.21 -3.17
N ALA A 32 -14.24 -5.05 -3.79
CA ALA A 32 -12.94 -4.58 -4.28
C ALA A 32 -12.05 -4.13 -3.10
N LEU A 33 -11.36 -5.08 -2.48
CA LEU A 33 -10.45 -4.82 -1.37
C LEU A 33 -9.13 -4.23 -1.86
N PHE A 34 -8.65 -3.20 -1.16
CA PHE A 34 -7.31 -2.67 -1.32
C PHE A 34 -6.43 -3.12 -0.16
N TYR A 35 -5.27 -3.68 -0.50
CA TYR A 35 -4.22 -4.02 0.46
C TYR A 35 -3.11 -2.98 0.39
N ASN A 36 -2.90 -2.25 1.47
CA ASN A 36 -1.86 -1.23 1.62
C ASN A 36 -0.47 -1.86 1.45
N VAL A 37 0.49 -1.05 1.02
CA VAL A 37 1.91 -1.45 0.97
C VAL A 37 2.62 -0.77 2.12
N GLU A 38 3.34 -1.53 2.93
CA GLU A 38 4.11 -1.02 4.07
C GLU A 38 5.58 -0.82 3.70
N GLY A 39 6.15 0.31 4.14
CA GLY A 39 7.58 0.58 4.06
C GLY A 39 8.35 -0.25 5.08
N ARG A 40 9.31 -1.05 4.61
CA ARG A 40 10.27 -1.79 5.45
C ARG A 40 11.68 -1.23 5.25
N CYS A 41 12.29 -0.78 6.34
CA CYS A 41 13.68 -0.42 6.43
C CYS A 41 14.57 -1.65 6.16
N GLY A 42 15.69 -1.42 5.47
CA GLY A 42 16.58 -2.47 4.98
C GLY A 42 16.54 -2.52 3.46
N THR A 43 15.39 -2.88 2.88
CA THR A 43 15.15 -2.71 1.43
C THR A 43 14.99 -1.24 1.06
N LEU A 44 14.35 -0.46 1.93
CA LEU A 44 14.25 0.99 1.81
C LEU A 44 15.21 1.65 2.80
N THR A 45 15.89 2.69 2.34
CA THR A 45 16.79 3.47 3.20
C THR A 45 15.98 4.41 4.07
N CYS A 46 16.14 4.27 5.38
CA CYS A 46 15.48 5.12 6.37
C CYS A 46 16.52 6.10 6.95
N PRO A 47 16.32 7.44 6.89
CA PRO A 47 15.25 8.21 6.23
C PRO A 47 15.42 8.37 4.70
N PRO A 48 14.36 8.67 3.92
CA PRO A 48 13.08 9.30 4.29
C PRO A 48 11.92 8.35 4.61
N TYR A 49 12.08 7.05 4.36
CA TYR A 49 11.04 6.07 4.67
C TYR A 49 10.97 5.80 6.17
N ILE A 50 9.76 5.48 6.65
CA ILE A 50 9.48 5.17 8.05
C ILE A 50 9.08 3.70 8.11
N GLU A 51 9.73 2.93 8.98
CA GLU A 51 9.38 1.53 9.26
C GLU A 51 7.90 1.43 9.65
N GLY A 52 7.15 0.56 8.98
CA GLY A 52 5.75 0.33 9.32
C GLY A 52 4.77 1.33 8.72
N ALA A 53 5.23 2.36 8.01
CA ALA A 53 4.34 3.35 7.41
C ALA A 53 3.79 2.87 6.06
N GLU A 54 2.51 3.12 5.78
CA GLU A 54 1.94 2.84 4.46
C GLU A 54 2.48 3.79 3.38
N LEU A 55 2.84 3.21 2.23
CA LEU A 55 3.29 3.93 1.05
C LEU A 55 2.09 4.25 0.15
N ALA A 56 1.81 5.54 -0.02
CA ALA A 56 0.71 6.00 -0.87
C ALA A 56 0.97 5.75 -2.37
N CYS A 57 2.24 5.76 -2.81
CA CYS A 57 2.59 5.57 -4.21
C CYS A 57 4.00 4.99 -4.34
N VAL A 58 4.17 4.05 -5.27
CA VAL A 58 5.47 3.52 -5.68
C VAL A 58 5.49 3.51 -7.20
N VAL A 59 6.51 4.14 -7.78
CA VAL A 59 6.73 4.22 -9.22
C VAL A 59 8.11 3.71 -9.54
N CYS A 60 8.21 2.75 -10.44
CA CYS A 60 9.48 2.31 -10.98
C CYS A 60 9.91 3.29 -12.07
N SER A 61 11.00 4.02 -11.86
CA SER A 61 11.69 4.72 -12.94
C SER A 61 12.69 3.75 -13.60
N ASN A 62 12.72 3.73 -14.93
CA ASN A 62 13.81 3.06 -15.65
C ASN A 62 15.06 3.94 -15.48
N THR A 63 16.03 3.48 -14.72
CA THR A 63 17.35 4.10 -14.67
C THR A 63 18.12 3.69 -15.92
N THR A 64 18.01 4.48 -16.98
CA THR A 64 18.95 4.45 -18.11
C THR A 64 20.19 5.28 -17.74
#